data_AF-A0A7R9L2K8-F1
#
_entry.id   AF-A0A7R9L2K8-F1
#
_cell.length_a   1.000
_cell.length_b   1.000
_cell.length_c   1.000
_cell.angle_alpha   90.00
_cell.angle_beta   90.00
_cell.angle_gamma   90.00
#
_symmetry.space_group_name_H-M   'P 1'
#
loop_
_entity.id
_entity.type
_entity.pdbx_description
1 polymer ?
#
loop_
_entity_poly.entity_id
_entity_poly.type
_entity_poly.pdbx_seq_one_letter_code
_entity_poly.pdbx_strand_id
1 'polypeptide(L)'
;MIARSVGLKSGVPLPVPCLTVNRLCGSGFQAVVTGAQDILLRDAEIALTLGAENMSQTPFLLKGARFGVKFSQTPVLECGLWEGLKDHNVNIRMGETAEKLGKKCGISREDADRVALRSQQRWADAHKRGVFKDEIVGVPIKVKGKEVLFDTDEHPKPNTTAEQLAKLASVFERNGTVTAGNASGVNDGAGAIVLASEEALTKHNLKPLARLVGYSSVGVDPTIMGIGPVPAIQAVLKKTGLTLNDIDVIEVNEAFATQFAACEKELGLDPAKTNVNGGAVALGHRLNEKQKSNALKESEFLVRVNSEVAVKYIDSWLEGNSLLYIQMEACHQSLRDILEIKSKAFGRLSAEEPMKCHEWYLSCHIYRELLACVQCLHDMRPQLIHRDLKPENVLIQCQANGQWCLKLCDFGLSTLHNDAMEYYRSSQKDQKESHTQDVGDLRYIAHEVVTSRKYDTKADVYSLAIIGGELFDINVSAINLDNFPDDYLTRDNPLNAAVYEMHKLLDSMFVMKPSLRPNCEKVLDKYDNWSIDKTVVQNDTIPCPPPIQAEPMAYRPLRLFSSYTKLAVMRAPDAPTAN
;
A
#
# COMPACT_ATOMS: atom_id res chain seq x y z
N MET A 1 -21.23 0.13 3.83
CA MET A 1 -21.29 1.61 3.72
C MET A 1 -19.87 2.15 3.60
N ILE A 2 -19.37 2.34 2.38
CA ILE A 2 -17.98 2.73 2.15
C ILE A 2 -17.69 4.15 2.65
N ALA A 3 -18.55 5.14 2.33
CA ALA A 3 -18.33 6.53 2.69
C ALA A 3 -18.23 6.75 4.21
N ARG A 4 -19.11 6.11 5.00
CA ARG A 4 -19.06 6.20 6.48
C ARG A 4 -17.78 5.58 7.04
N SER A 5 -17.39 4.42 6.51
CA SER A 5 -16.22 3.69 6.98
C SER A 5 -14.94 4.47 6.72
N VAL A 6 -14.82 5.08 5.53
CA VAL A 6 -13.70 5.97 5.19
C VAL A 6 -13.71 7.20 6.10
N GLY A 7 -14.85 7.90 6.22
CA GLY A 7 -14.94 9.11 7.06
C GLY A 7 -14.50 8.85 8.51
N LEU A 8 -15.00 7.78 9.15
CA LEU A 8 -14.61 7.44 10.51
C LEU A 8 -13.13 7.07 10.65
N LYS A 9 -12.58 6.29 9.70
CA LYS A 9 -11.15 5.94 9.68
C LYS A 9 -10.25 7.14 9.44
N SER A 10 -10.74 8.15 8.71
CA SER A 10 -10.04 9.41 8.46
C SER A 10 -10.22 10.43 9.60
N GLY A 11 -10.87 10.06 10.71
CA GLY A 11 -11.06 10.95 11.87
C GLY A 11 -12.20 11.96 11.74
N VAL A 12 -13.10 11.80 10.75
CA VAL A 12 -14.29 12.65 10.64
C VAL A 12 -15.20 12.42 11.87
N PRO A 13 -15.65 13.48 12.57
CA PRO A 13 -16.44 13.34 13.80
C PRO A 13 -17.73 12.53 13.63
N LEU A 14 -18.11 11.80 14.69
CA LEU A 14 -19.29 10.93 14.69
C LEU A 14 -20.59 11.61 14.19
N PRO A 15 -20.91 12.87 14.55
CA PRO A 15 -22.16 13.51 14.14
C PRO A 15 -22.21 13.90 12.65
N VAL A 16 -21.08 13.89 11.93
CA VAL A 16 -21.03 14.34 10.54
C VAL A 16 -21.74 13.32 9.64
N PRO A 17 -22.74 13.73 8.82
CA PRO A 17 -23.45 12.83 7.93
C PRO A 17 -22.56 12.37 6.77
N CYS A 18 -22.94 11.28 6.12
CA CYS A 18 -22.26 10.80 4.92
C CYS A 18 -23.25 10.14 3.95
N LEU A 19 -22.94 10.21 2.65
CA LEU A 19 -23.72 9.60 1.59
C LEU A 19 -22.81 8.81 0.66
N THR A 20 -23.20 7.59 0.31
CA THR A 20 -22.57 6.83 -0.78
C THR A 20 -23.43 6.98 -2.03
N VAL A 21 -22.86 7.52 -3.10
CA VAL A 21 -23.53 7.69 -4.39
C VAL A 21 -22.99 6.68 -5.39
N ASN A 22 -23.88 6.08 -6.20
CA ASN A 22 -23.48 5.22 -7.31
C ASN A 22 -23.99 5.81 -8.63
N ARG A 23 -23.04 6.07 -9.53
CA ARG A 23 -23.28 6.44 -10.93
C ARG A 23 -22.21 5.81 -11.83
N LEU A 24 -21.86 4.55 -11.55
CA LEU A 24 -20.78 3.81 -12.20
C LEU A 24 -19.50 4.66 -12.26
N CYS A 25 -18.85 4.75 -13.42
CA CYS A 25 -17.61 5.49 -13.60
C CYS A 25 -17.71 7.00 -13.28
N GLY A 26 -18.92 7.56 -13.21
CA GLY A 26 -19.17 8.96 -12.83
C GLY A 26 -19.45 9.19 -11.34
N SER A 27 -19.21 8.19 -10.49
CA SER A 27 -19.51 8.26 -9.03
C SER A 27 -18.61 9.25 -8.30
N GLY A 28 -17.30 9.26 -8.57
CA GLY A 28 -16.37 10.22 -7.94
C GLY A 28 -16.74 11.67 -8.25
N PHE A 29 -17.03 12.00 -9.51
CA PHE A 29 -17.54 13.31 -9.89
C PHE A 29 -18.95 13.59 -9.32
N GLN A 30 -19.80 12.56 -9.09
CA GLN A 30 -21.06 12.76 -8.38
C GLN A 30 -20.83 13.24 -6.97
N ALA A 31 -19.88 12.66 -6.25
CA ALA A 31 -19.58 13.05 -4.88
C ALA A 31 -19.17 14.53 -4.81
N VAL A 32 -18.34 14.99 -5.75
CA VAL A 32 -17.96 16.42 -5.89
C VAL A 32 -19.19 17.29 -6.15
N VAL A 33 -20.04 16.92 -7.11
CA VAL A 33 -21.26 17.67 -7.42
C VAL A 33 -22.21 17.74 -6.23
N THR A 34 -22.42 16.63 -5.54
CA THR A 34 -23.29 16.58 -4.36
C THR A 34 -22.72 17.45 -3.23
N GLY A 35 -21.43 17.33 -2.92
CA GLY A 35 -20.81 18.20 -1.91
C GLY A 35 -20.86 19.69 -2.28
N ALA A 36 -20.72 20.02 -3.57
CA ALA A 36 -20.90 21.40 -4.04
C ALA A 36 -22.35 21.88 -3.90
N GLN A 37 -23.33 21.02 -4.16
CA GLN A 37 -24.75 21.34 -3.96
C GLN A 37 -25.09 21.57 -2.49
N ASP A 38 -24.58 20.73 -1.59
CA ASP A 38 -24.77 20.88 -0.14
C ASP A 38 -24.18 22.23 0.34
N ILE A 39 -23.03 22.63 -0.19
CA ILE A 39 -22.42 23.94 0.10
C ILE A 39 -23.27 25.09 -0.46
N LEU A 40 -23.70 25.00 -1.71
CA LEU A 40 -24.52 26.05 -2.35
C LEU A 40 -25.88 26.22 -1.68
N LEU A 41 -26.47 25.14 -1.16
CA LEU A 41 -27.72 25.14 -0.41
C LEU A 41 -27.54 25.53 1.07
N ARG A 42 -26.29 25.73 1.52
CA ARG A 42 -25.91 26.05 2.89
C ARG A 42 -26.21 24.94 3.92
N ASP A 43 -26.31 23.70 3.44
CA ASP A 43 -26.39 22.51 4.28
C ASP A 43 -25.00 22.07 4.80
N ALA A 44 -23.93 22.54 4.14
CA ALA A 44 -22.55 22.36 4.57
C ALA A 44 -21.69 23.61 4.29
N GLU A 45 -20.65 23.84 5.10
CA GLU A 45 -19.60 24.83 4.80
C GLU A 45 -18.36 24.16 4.19
N ILE A 46 -18.09 22.91 4.57
CA ILE A 46 -16.97 22.08 4.11
C ILE A 46 -17.51 20.67 3.84
N ALA A 47 -17.12 20.08 2.71
CA ALA A 47 -17.50 18.72 2.32
C ALA A 47 -16.27 17.89 1.92
N LEU A 48 -16.07 16.74 2.58
CA LEU A 48 -15.11 15.73 2.13
C LEU A 48 -15.79 14.85 1.07
N THR A 49 -15.30 14.92 -0.15
CA THR A 49 -15.82 14.14 -1.28
C THR A 49 -14.78 13.10 -1.69
N LEU A 50 -15.22 11.89 -2.03
CA LEU A 50 -14.32 10.79 -2.38
C LEU A 50 -14.93 9.89 -3.45
N GLY A 51 -14.05 9.31 -4.27
CA GLY A 51 -14.33 8.14 -5.09
C GLY A 51 -13.34 7.05 -4.69
N ALA A 52 -13.84 5.85 -4.45
CA ALA A 52 -13.01 4.70 -4.12
C ALA A 52 -13.62 3.47 -4.78
N GLU A 53 -12.78 2.63 -5.36
CA GLU A 53 -13.18 1.36 -5.92
C GLU A 53 -12.09 0.31 -5.69
N ASN A 54 -12.52 -0.93 -5.51
CA ASN A 54 -11.63 -2.08 -5.53
C ASN A 54 -12.27 -3.17 -6.41
N MET A 55 -11.96 -3.12 -7.71
CA MET A 55 -12.48 -4.09 -8.67
C MET A 55 -11.88 -5.48 -8.45
N SER A 56 -10.66 -5.57 -7.91
CA SER A 56 -10.04 -6.85 -7.52
C SER A 56 -10.85 -7.61 -6.46
N GLN A 57 -11.58 -6.89 -5.60
CA GLN A 57 -12.43 -7.41 -4.53
C GLN A 57 -13.90 -7.60 -4.94
N THR A 58 -14.26 -7.40 -6.20
CA THR A 58 -15.67 -7.58 -6.59
C THR A 58 -16.08 -9.05 -6.43
N PRO A 59 -17.10 -9.37 -5.60
CA PRO A 59 -17.41 -10.75 -5.26
C PRO A 59 -18.08 -11.50 -6.41
N PHE A 60 -18.07 -12.83 -6.31
CA PHE A 60 -18.97 -13.65 -7.09
C PHE A 60 -20.36 -13.68 -6.47
N LEU A 61 -21.40 -13.75 -7.31
CA LEU A 61 -22.79 -13.68 -6.92
C LEU A 61 -23.49 -15.00 -7.22
N LEU A 62 -24.25 -15.52 -6.26
CA LEU A 62 -25.19 -16.61 -6.48
C LEU A 62 -26.62 -16.11 -6.36
N LYS A 63 -27.21 -15.74 -7.50
CA LYS A 63 -28.58 -15.21 -7.56
C LYS A 63 -29.60 -16.27 -7.11
N GLY A 64 -30.60 -15.85 -6.33
CA GLY A 64 -31.70 -16.72 -5.89
C GLY A 64 -31.40 -17.58 -4.65
N ALA A 65 -30.14 -17.73 -4.22
CA ALA A 65 -29.76 -18.59 -3.09
C ALA A 65 -30.52 -18.31 -1.78
N ARG A 66 -30.86 -17.03 -1.52
CA ARG A 66 -31.63 -16.62 -0.33
C ARG A 66 -32.97 -17.36 -0.19
N PHE A 67 -33.60 -17.75 -1.31
CA PHE A 67 -34.91 -18.41 -1.34
C PHE A 67 -34.80 -19.91 -1.65
N GLY A 68 -33.59 -20.47 -1.63
CA GLY A 68 -33.32 -21.85 -2.00
C GLY A 68 -33.10 -22.05 -3.49
N VAL A 69 -32.30 -23.06 -3.82
CA VAL A 69 -32.06 -23.50 -5.20
C VAL A 69 -32.96 -24.70 -5.48
N LYS A 70 -33.67 -24.70 -6.61
CA LYS A 70 -34.55 -25.83 -6.98
C LYS A 70 -33.72 -27.10 -7.14
N PHE A 71 -34.25 -28.25 -6.69
CA PHE A 71 -33.57 -29.54 -6.72
C PHE A 71 -33.03 -29.94 -8.12
N SER A 72 -33.69 -29.53 -9.20
CA SER A 72 -33.27 -29.82 -10.58
C SER A 72 -32.33 -28.78 -11.21
N GLN A 73 -31.99 -27.70 -10.50
CA GLN A 73 -31.18 -26.60 -11.02
C GLN A 73 -29.80 -26.60 -10.38
N THR A 74 -28.76 -26.61 -11.23
CA THR A 74 -27.39 -26.36 -10.77
C THR A 74 -27.22 -24.85 -10.52
N PRO A 75 -26.86 -24.43 -9.29
CA PRO A 75 -26.59 -23.03 -9.02
C PRO A 75 -25.42 -22.53 -9.87
N VAL A 76 -25.58 -21.37 -10.51
CA VAL A 76 -24.53 -20.75 -11.32
C VAL A 76 -23.93 -19.58 -10.55
N LEU A 77 -22.62 -19.66 -10.31
CA LEU A 77 -21.86 -18.59 -9.70
C LEU A 77 -21.48 -17.56 -10.77
N GLU A 78 -21.96 -16.33 -10.64
CA GLU A 78 -21.73 -15.25 -11.59
C GLU A 78 -20.60 -14.32 -11.09
N CYS A 79 -19.74 -13.85 -11.99
CA CYS A 79 -18.73 -12.87 -11.61
C CYS A 79 -19.37 -11.48 -11.49
N GLY A 80 -19.41 -10.91 -10.27
CA GLY A 80 -20.04 -9.62 -10.01
C GLY A 80 -19.44 -8.48 -10.83
N LEU A 81 -18.15 -8.56 -11.15
CA LEU A 81 -17.48 -7.56 -12.00
C LEU A 81 -18.01 -7.60 -13.44
N TRP A 82 -18.17 -8.81 -14.00
CA TRP A 82 -18.74 -8.99 -15.33
C TRP A 82 -20.19 -8.54 -15.41
N GLU A 83 -20.96 -8.79 -14.35
CA GLU A 83 -22.34 -8.30 -14.24
C GLU A 83 -22.39 -6.77 -14.11
N GLY A 84 -21.47 -6.15 -13.36
CA GLY A 84 -21.39 -4.69 -13.22
C GLY A 84 -20.95 -3.94 -14.49
N LEU A 85 -20.27 -4.63 -15.42
CA LEU A 85 -19.81 -4.09 -16.71
C LEU A 85 -20.75 -4.44 -17.88
N LYS A 86 -21.98 -4.86 -17.57
CA LYS A 86 -23.02 -5.17 -18.53
C LYS A 86 -24.22 -4.26 -18.28
N ASP A 87 -24.72 -3.65 -19.34
CA ASP A 87 -26.03 -2.99 -19.29
C ASP A 87 -27.11 -4.06 -19.50
N HIS A 88 -27.89 -4.35 -18.46
CA HIS A 88 -28.95 -5.37 -18.51
C HIS A 88 -30.20 -4.94 -19.29
N ASN A 89 -30.41 -3.64 -19.55
CA ASN A 89 -31.57 -3.17 -20.31
C ASN A 89 -31.40 -3.44 -21.81
N VAL A 90 -30.17 -3.25 -22.31
CA VAL A 90 -29.82 -3.48 -23.72
C VAL A 90 -28.99 -4.75 -23.95
N ASN A 91 -28.64 -5.45 -22.87
CA ASN A 91 -27.94 -6.74 -22.85
C ASN A 91 -26.59 -6.72 -23.59
N ILE A 92 -25.83 -5.63 -23.43
CA ILE A 92 -24.51 -5.41 -24.04
C ILE A 92 -23.49 -5.01 -22.98
N ARG A 93 -22.23 -5.35 -23.24
CA ARG A 93 -21.08 -5.05 -22.38
C ARG A 93 -20.48 -3.70 -22.75
N MET A 94 -19.79 -3.08 -21.78
CA MET A 94 -19.17 -1.76 -21.99
C MET A 94 -18.23 -1.75 -23.22
N GLY A 95 -17.43 -2.81 -23.42
CA GLY A 95 -16.55 -2.93 -24.59
C GLY A 95 -17.29 -3.04 -25.93
N GLU A 96 -18.44 -3.71 -25.96
CA GLU A 96 -19.29 -3.81 -27.16
C GLU A 96 -19.91 -2.44 -27.50
N THR A 97 -20.21 -1.61 -26.48
CA THR A 97 -20.65 -0.23 -26.71
C THR A 97 -19.57 0.63 -27.36
N ALA A 98 -18.29 0.40 -27.00
CA ALA A 98 -17.16 1.08 -27.60
C ALA A 98 -16.96 0.66 -29.06
N GLU A 99 -17.12 -0.62 -29.39
CA GLU A 99 -17.10 -1.10 -30.78
C GLU A 99 -18.21 -0.49 -31.62
N LYS A 100 -19.44 -0.45 -31.08
CA LYS A 100 -20.60 0.16 -31.77
C LYS A 100 -20.38 1.66 -32.01
N LEU A 101 -19.86 2.38 -31.01
CA LEU A 101 -19.52 3.79 -31.14
C LEU A 101 -18.40 4.02 -32.16
N GLY A 102 -17.34 3.20 -32.13
CA GLY A 102 -16.23 3.26 -33.08
C GLY A 102 -16.71 3.13 -34.52
N LYS A 103 -17.55 2.12 -34.81
CA LYS A 103 -18.19 1.95 -36.14
C LYS A 103 -19.02 3.17 -36.54
N LYS A 104 -19.80 3.73 -35.61
CA LYS A 104 -20.67 4.89 -35.88
C LYS A 104 -19.87 6.15 -36.22
N CYS A 105 -18.77 6.39 -35.51
CA CYS A 105 -17.93 7.58 -35.70
C CYS A 105 -16.78 7.37 -36.72
N GLY A 106 -16.69 6.18 -37.31
CA GLY A 106 -15.65 5.82 -38.27
C GLY A 106 -14.24 5.82 -37.66
N ILE A 107 -14.11 5.27 -36.45
CA ILE A 107 -12.83 5.11 -35.74
C ILE A 107 -12.23 3.77 -36.14
N SER A 108 -11.01 3.81 -36.69
CA SER A 108 -10.28 2.62 -37.07
C SER A 108 -9.56 1.98 -35.87
N ARG A 109 -9.06 0.75 -36.06
CA ARG A 109 -8.19 0.09 -35.08
C ARG A 109 -6.90 0.89 -34.87
N GLU A 110 -6.35 1.41 -35.95
CA GLU A 110 -5.14 2.22 -35.97
C GLU A 110 -5.33 3.53 -35.19
N ASP A 111 -6.52 4.14 -35.24
CA ASP A 111 -6.86 5.31 -34.44
C ASP A 111 -6.87 4.98 -32.94
N ALA A 112 -7.49 3.86 -32.55
CA ALA A 112 -7.53 3.41 -31.16
C ALA A 112 -6.12 3.09 -30.63
N ASP A 113 -5.31 2.37 -31.41
CA ASP A 113 -3.93 2.04 -31.03
C ASP A 113 -3.03 3.28 -30.96
N ARG A 114 -3.24 4.29 -31.81
CA ARG A 114 -2.53 5.57 -31.74
C ARG A 114 -2.83 6.33 -30.45
N VAL A 115 -4.10 6.37 -30.03
CA VAL A 115 -4.50 6.97 -28.75
C VAL A 115 -3.85 6.23 -27.58
N ALA A 116 -3.89 4.89 -27.59
CA ALA A 116 -3.28 4.07 -26.56
C ALA A 116 -1.77 4.29 -26.44
N LEU A 117 -1.06 4.31 -27.58
CA LEU A 117 0.38 4.57 -27.62
C LEU A 117 0.71 5.95 -27.05
N ARG A 118 -0.03 6.98 -27.48
CA ARG A 118 0.14 8.36 -26.98
C ARG A 118 -0.09 8.44 -25.47
N SER A 119 -1.10 7.73 -24.95
CA SER A 119 -1.40 7.68 -23.52
C SER A 119 -0.23 7.09 -22.71
N GLN A 120 0.31 5.95 -23.17
CA GLN A 120 1.48 5.30 -22.55
C GLN A 120 2.74 6.18 -22.58
N GLN A 121 3.01 6.83 -23.72
CA GLN A 121 4.16 7.73 -23.88
C GLN A 121 4.07 8.96 -22.96
N ARG A 122 2.89 9.59 -22.88
CA ARG A 122 2.67 10.75 -22.03
C ARG A 122 2.75 10.43 -20.55
N TRP A 123 2.25 9.27 -20.14
CA TRP A 123 2.45 8.80 -18.77
C TRP A 123 3.94 8.62 -18.48
N ALA A 124 4.69 7.97 -19.35
CA ALA A 124 6.12 7.75 -19.16
C ALA A 124 6.88 9.08 -19.01
N ASP A 125 6.56 10.07 -19.85
CA ASP A 125 7.15 11.42 -19.78
C ASP A 125 6.74 12.18 -18.51
N ALA A 126 5.48 12.07 -18.08
CA ALA A 126 4.98 12.71 -16.86
C ALA A 126 5.57 12.08 -15.59
N HIS A 127 5.66 10.75 -15.55
CA HIS A 127 6.28 10.01 -14.47
C HIS A 127 7.76 10.36 -14.33
N LYS A 128 8.50 10.42 -15.45
CA LYS A 128 9.91 10.86 -15.47
C LYS A 128 10.10 12.29 -14.95
N ARG A 129 9.13 13.19 -15.22
CA ARG A 129 9.11 14.56 -14.70
C ARG A 129 8.63 14.67 -13.25
N GLY A 130 8.18 13.58 -12.64
CA GLY A 130 7.70 13.54 -11.25
C GLY A 130 6.36 14.23 -11.03
N VAL A 131 5.53 14.38 -12.07
CA VAL A 131 4.26 15.14 -12.01
C VAL A 131 3.30 14.59 -10.96
N PHE A 132 3.29 13.27 -10.76
CA PHE A 132 2.32 12.59 -9.87
C PHE A 132 2.69 12.62 -8.39
N LYS A 133 3.90 13.06 -8.03
CA LYS A 133 4.37 13.06 -6.62
C LYS A 133 3.51 13.90 -5.69
N ASP A 134 2.92 14.98 -6.22
CA ASP A 134 2.10 15.91 -5.45
C ASP A 134 0.66 15.42 -5.24
N GLU A 135 0.20 14.44 -6.04
CA GLU A 135 -1.19 13.96 -6.03
C GLU A 135 -1.34 12.51 -5.55
N ILE A 136 -0.27 11.71 -5.60
CA ILE A 136 -0.26 10.35 -5.06
C ILE A 136 0.16 10.39 -3.59
N VAL A 137 -0.74 9.91 -2.73
CA VAL A 137 -0.40 9.52 -1.37
C VAL A 137 0.01 8.05 -1.41
N GLY A 138 1.28 7.78 -1.08
CA GLY A 138 1.80 6.42 -1.03
C GLY A 138 0.99 5.54 -0.08
N VAL A 139 0.55 4.39 -0.57
CA VAL A 139 -0.16 3.40 0.25
C VAL A 139 0.86 2.36 0.69
N PRO A 140 1.12 2.20 2.00
CA PRO A 140 1.98 1.12 2.45
C PRO A 140 1.33 -0.22 2.10
N ILE A 141 1.99 -0.99 1.25
CA ILE A 141 1.56 -2.34 0.88
C ILE A 141 2.65 -3.34 1.23
N LYS A 142 2.24 -4.56 1.54
CA LYS A 142 3.18 -5.66 1.74
C LYS A 142 3.47 -6.34 0.40
N VAL A 143 4.66 -6.15 -0.16
CA VAL A 143 5.16 -6.91 -1.31
C VAL A 143 6.25 -7.86 -0.83
N LYS A 144 5.95 -9.17 -0.84
CA LYS A 144 6.87 -10.21 -0.37
C LYS A 144 7.38 -9.95 1.06
N GLY A 145 6.46 -9.59 1.97
CA GLY A 145 6.76 -9.30 3.38
C GLY A 145 7.41 -7.94 3.65
N LYS A 146 7.93 -7.26 2.62
CA LYS A 146 8.43 -5.89 2.78
C LYS A 146 7.29 -4.91 2.67
N GLU A 147 7.17 -4.02 3.64
CA GLU A 147 6.38 -2.82 3.47
C GLU A 147 7.07 -1.98 2.41
N VAL A 148 6.45 -1.95 1.24
CA VAL A 148 6.86 -1.13 0.12
C VAL A 148 5.79 -0.07 0.01
N LEU A 149 6.24 1.18 -0.04
CA LEU A 149 5.33 2.27 -0.34
C LEU A 149 4.87 2.13 -1.80
N PHE A 150 3.59 1.85 -2.00
CA PHE A 150 2.97 1.89 -3.31
C PHE A 150 2.60 3.34 -3.62
N ASP A 151 3.53 4.03 -4.25
CA ASP A 151 3.44 5.46 -4.60
C ASP A 151 3.51 5.71 -6.11
N THR A 152 3.41 4.63 -6.89
CA THR A 152 3.60 4.67 -8.35
C THR A 152 2.55 3.80 -9.03
N ASP A 153 1.88 4.35 -10.05
CA ASP A 153 0.95 3.59 -10.88
C ASP A 153 1.64 2.39 -11.55
N GLU A 154 1.12 1.18 -11.35
CA GLU A 154 1.82 -0.06 -11.71
C GLU A 154 1.47 -0.61 -13.10
N HIS A 155 0.35 -0.19 -13.67
CA HIS A 155 -0.14 -0.69 -14.95
C HIS A 155 0.44 -0.02 -16.20
N PRO A 156 0.91 1.24 -16.16
CA PRO A 156 1.55 1.83 -17.32
C PRO A 156 2.68 0.95 -17.85
N LYS A 157 2.71 0.80 -19.17
CA LYS A 157 3.68 0.00 -19.92
C LYS A 157 4.53 0.95 -20.77
N PRO A 158 5.56 1.59 -20.19
CA PRO A 158 6.32 2.66 -20.86
C PRO A 158 7.03 2.19 -22.14
N ASN A 159 7.29 0.89 -22.27
CA ASN A 159 7.93 0.29 -23.45
C ASN A 159 6.93 -0.12 -24.55
N THR A 160 5.68 0.35 -24.49
CA THR A 160 4.65 0.03 -25.50
C THR A 160 5.04 0.60 -26.86
N THR A 161 4.92 -0.22 -27.90
CA THR A 161 5.20 0.13 -29.29
C THR A 161 3.97 -0.06 -30.18
N ALA A 162 3.91 0.64 -31.32
CA ALA A 162 2.81 0.51 -32.28
C ALA A 162 2.71 -0.94 -32.80
N GLU A 163 3.84 -1.59 -33.03
CA GLU A 163 3.92 -2.97 -33.51
C GLU A 163 3.40 -3.98 -32.49
N GLN A 164 3.61 -3.73 -31.19
CA GLN A 164 3.04 -4.55 -30.12
C GLN A 164 1.53 -4.39 -30.06
N LEU A 165 1.02 -3.15 -30.13
CA LEU A 165 -0.42 -2.88 -30.11
C LEU A 165 -1.12 -3.53 -31.31
N ALA A 166 -0.56 -3.39 -32.52
CA ALA A 166 -1.14 -3.95 -33.74
C ALA A 166 -1.29 -5.48 -33.72
N LYS A 167 -0.43 -6.19 -32.97
CA LYS A 167 -0.46 -7.67 -32.85
C LYS A 167 -1.56 -8.18 -31.91
N LEU A 168 -2.15 -7.31 -31.09
CA LEU A 168 -3.15 -7.74 -30.10
C LEU A 168 -4.47 -8.09 -30.77
N ALA A 169 -5.05 -9.21 -30.32
CA ALA A 169 -6.37 -9.66 -30.74
C ALA A 169 -7.48 -8.76 -30.17
N SER A 170 -8.55 -8.60 -30.95
CA SER A 170 -9.76 -7.94 -30.49
C SER A 170 -10.48 -8.76 -29.42
N VAL A 171 -11.06 -8.09 -28.42
CA VAL A 171 -11.61 -8.75 -27.22
C VAL A 171 -13.12 -8.98 -27.32
N PHE A 172 -13.87 -8.02 -27.86
CA PHE A 172 -15.34 -8.01 -27.78
C PHE A 172 -16.01 -8.44 -29.08
N GLU A 173 -15.39 -8.16 -30.22
CA GLU A 173 -15.89 -8.57 -31.54
C GLU A 173 -14.78 -9.17 -32.38
N ARG A 174 -15.13 -10.04 -33.34
CA ARG A 174 -14.17 -10.56 -34.32
C ARG A 174 -13.78 -9.44 -35.28
N ASN A 175 -12.48 -9.16 -35.39
CA ASN A 175 -11.93 -8.02 -36.14
C ASN A 175 -12.42 -6.65 -35.62
N GLY A 176 -12.69 -6.56 -34.32
CA GLY A 176 -13.03 -5.33 -33.64
C GLY A 176 -11.84 -4.39 -33.44
N THR A 177 -12.14 -3.15 -33.06
CA THR A 177 -11.15 -2.11 -32.75
C THR A 177 -10.59 -2.23 -31.33
N VAL A 178 -11.34 -2.82 -30.40
CA VAL A 178 -11.00 -2.85 -28.97
C VAL A 178 -10.14 -4.06 -28.62
N THR A 179 -8.99 -3.80 -28.02
CA THR A 179 -8.03 -4.78 -27.53
C THR A 179 -7.64 -4.53 -26.08
N ALA A 180 -6.94 -5.50 -25.48
CA ALA A 180 -6.36 -5.31 -24.15
C ALA A 180 -5.27 -4.21 -24.09
N GLY A 181 -4.71 -3.78 -25.22
CA GLY A 181 -3.70 -2.72 -25.27
C GLY A 181 -4.27 -1.33 -25.45
N ASN A 182 -5.54 -1.22 -25.85
CA ASN A 182 -6.21 0.04 -26.13
C ASN A 182 -7.52 0.20 -25.33
N ALA A 183 -7.71 -0.61 -24.29
CA ALA A 183 -8.75 -0.49 -23.29
C ALA A 183 -8.10 -0.24 -21.92
N SER A 184 -8.80 0.44 -21.01
CA SER A 184 -8.33 0.60 -19.63
C SER A 184 -8.32 -0.73 -18.89
N GLY A 185 -7.50 -0.80 -17.85
CA GLY A 185 -7.44 -1.95 -16.94
C GLY A 185 -8.68 -2.14 -16.06
N VAL A 186 -8.67 -3.25 -15.33
CA VAL A 186 -9.50 -3.46 -14.14
C VAL A 186 -8.68 -2.93 -12.96
N ASN A 187 -9.27 -2.03 -12.16
CA ASN A 187 -8.53 -1.11 -11.33
C ASN A 187 -8.95 -1.04 -9.86
N ASP A 188 -7.98 -0.84 -8.97
CA ASP A 188 -8.25 -0.41 -7.59
C ASP A 188 -7.61 0.94 -7.37
N GLY A 189 -8.30 1.81 -6.64
CA GLY A 189 -7.81 3.15 -6.36
C GLY A 189 -8.84 3.98 -5.61
N ALA A 190 -8.35 5.05 -4.98
CA ALA A 190 -9.18 6.04 -4.32
C ALA A 190 -8.63 7.44 -4.55
N GLY A 191 -9.53 8.42 -4.64
CA GLY A 191 -9.21 9.83 -4.71
C GLY A 191 -10.20 10.62 -3.86
N ALA A 192 -9.72 11.67 -3.20
CA ALA A 192 -10.54 12.53 -2.36
C ALA A 192 -10.26 14.01 -2.62
N ILE A 193 -11.30 14.83 -2.51
CA ILE A 193 -11.26 16.27 -2.63
C ILE A 193 -12.04 16.88 -1.47
N VAL A 194 -11.43 17.84 -0.80
CA VAL A 194 -12.12 18.69 0.17
C VAL A 194 -12.66 19.92 -0.56
N LEU A 195 -13.96 20.12 -0.48
CA LEU A 195 -14.65 21.33 -0.96
C LEU A 195 -14.93 22.24 0.24
N ALA A 196 -14.86 23.55 0.03
CA ALA A 196 -15.16 24.55 1.04
C ALA A 196 -15.88 25.74 0.38
N SER A 197 -16.80 26.36 1.10
CA SER A 197 -17.40 27.65 0.71
C SER A 197 -16.37 28.77 0.81
N GLU A 198 -16.61 29.91 0.14
CA GLU A 198 -15.71 31.07 0.23
C GLU A 198 -15.60 31.60 1.67
N GLU A 199 -16.70 31.58 2.42
CA GLU A 199 -16.70 31.97 3.83
C GLU A 199 -15.85 31.03 4.69
N ALA A 200 -15.91 29.72 4.41
CA ALA A 200 -15.12 28.71 5.11
C ALA A 200 -13.62 28.87 4.85
N LEU A 201 -13.22 29.34 3.66
CA LEU A 201 -11.81 29.61 3.35
C LEU A 201 -11.23 30.66 4.30
N THR A 202 -11.93 31.78 4.49
CA THR A 202 -11.49 32.85 5.41
C THR A 202 -11.56 32.40 6.87
N LYS A 203 -12.67 31.77 7.27
CA LYS A 203 -12.92 31.31 8.64
C LYS A 203 -11.87 30.32 9.14
N HIS A 204 -11.42 29.41 8.26
CA HIS A 204 -10.46 28.35 8.60
C HIS A 204 -9.06 28.60 8.04
N ASN A 205 -8.81 29.79 7.47
CA ASN A 205 -7.52 30.16 6.86
C ASN A 205 -7.01 29.12 5.84
N LEU A 206 -7.91 28.64 4.98
CA LEU A 206 -7.62 27.63 3.97
C LEU A 206 -7.19 28.28 2.66
N LYS A 207 -6.18 27.69 2.00
CA LYS A 207 -5.74 28.12 0.67
C LYS A 207 -6.34 27.19 -0.39
N PRO A 208 -7.29 27.65 -1.21
CA PRO A 208 -7.88 26.81 -2.24
C PRO A 208 -6.85 26.42 -3.31
N LEU A 209 -7.00 25.22 -3.89
CA LEU A 209 -6.22 24.78 -5.05
C LEU A 209 -6.89 25.16 -6.37
N ALA A 210 -8.22 25.11 -6.39
CA ALA A 210 -9.05 25.52 -7.51
C ALA A 210 -10.47 25.86 -7.03
N ARG A 211 -11.23 26.54 -7.90
CA ARG A 211 -12.63 26.90 -7.79
C ARG A 211 -13.44 26.10 -8.79
N LEU A 212 -14.49 25.45 -8.32
CA LEU A 212 -15.47 24.77 -9.19
C LEU A 212 -16.32 25.82 -9.92
N VAL A 213 -16.11 25.99 -11.23
CA VAL A 213 -16.82 26.99 -12.05
C VAL A 213 -18.17 26.46 -12.52
N GLY A 214 -18.24 25.17 -12.83
CA GLY A 214 -19.46 24.55 -13.31
C GLY A 214 -19.35 23.04 -13.46
N TYR A 215 -20.53 22.41 -13.52
CA TYR A 215 -20.69 20.98 -13.75
C TYR A 215 -21.95 20.72 -14.59
N SER A 216 -21.96 19.59 -15.29
CA SER A 216 -23.09 19.11 -16.08
C SER A 216 -23.23 17.60 -16.00
N SER A 217 -24.43 17.09 -16.27
CA SER A 217 -24.74 15.67 -16.40
C SER A 217 -25.81 15.47 -17.46
N VAL A 218 -25.63 14.48 -18.33
CA VAL A 218 -26.52 14.20 -19.46
C VAL A 218 -26.81 12.71 -19.59
N GLY A 219 -27.91 12.36 -20.24
CA GLY A 219 -28.21 10.99 -20.67
C GLY A 219 -27.96 10.83 -22.16
N VAL A 220 -27.54 9.64 -22.57
CA VAL A 220 -27.34 9.26 -23.99
C VAL A 220 -27.88 7.85 -24.22
N ASP A 221 -27.95 7.43 -25.48
CA ASP A 221 -28.26 6.05 -25.84
C ASP A 221 -27.26 5.08 -25.15
N PRO A 222 -27.74 4.13 -24.32
CA PRO A 222 -26.88 3.21 -23.59
C PRO A 222 -26.01 2.34 -24.50
N THR A 223 -26.41 2.14 -25.76
CA THR A 223 -25.66 1.34 -26.73
C THR A 223 -24.41 2.03 -27.28
N ILE A 224 -24.30 3.33 -27.08
CA ILE A 224 -23.14 4.14 -27.46
C ILE A 224 -22.71 5.04 -26.30
N MET A 225 -22.91 4.59 -25.06
CA MET A 225 -22.76 5.39 -23.84
C MET A 225 -21.41 6.13 -23.71
N GLY A 226 -20.36 5.60 -24.35
CA GLY A 226 -19.04 6.25 -24.45
C GLY A 226 -19.09 7.67 -25.02
N ILE A 227 -20.09 8.03 -25.84
CA ILE A 227 -20.19 9.38 -26.43
C ILE A 227 -20.59 10.47 -25.44
N GLY A 228 -21.09 10.11 -24.26
CA GLY A 228 -21.67 11.08 -23.33
C GLY A 228 -20.77 12.24 -22.85
N PRO A 229 -19.41 12.18 -22.89
CA PRO A 229 -18.58 13.35 -22.61
C PRO A 229 -18.86 14.50 -23.58
N VAL A 230 -19.19 14.21 -24.84
CA VAL A 230 -19.46 15.23 -25.87
C VAL A 230 -20.61 16.16 -25.48
N PRO A 231 -21.85 15.65 -25.28
CA PRO A 231 -22.95 16.51 -24.84
C PRO A 231 -22.75 17.07 -23.43
N ALA A 232 -22.03 16.39 -22.52
CA ALA A 232 -21.74 16.91 -21.18
C ALA A 232 -20.82 18.15 -21.23
N ILE A 233 -19.77 18.11 -22.05
CA ILE A 233 -18.83 19.22 -22.30
C ILE A 233 -19.54 20.39 -22.96
N GLN A 234 -20.28 20.14 -24.04
CA GLN A 234 -21.07 21.18 -24.69
C GLN A 234 -22.05 21.85 -23.72
N ALA A 235 -22.71 21.08 -22.85
CA ALA A 235 -23.64 21.61 -21.86
C ALA A 235 -22.94 22.47 -20.79
N VAL A 236 -21.76 22.09 -20.28
CA VAL A 236 -21.06 22.92 -19.29
C VAL A 236 -20.51 24.20 -19.92
N LEU A 237 -19.97 24.12 -21.14
CA LEU A 237 -19.41 25.27 -21.84
C LEU A 237 -20.51 26.29 -22.09
N LYS A 238 -21.67 25.82 -22.57
CA LYS A 238 -22.87 26.65 -22.70
C LYS A 238 -23.32 27.26 -21.36
N LYS A 239 -23.33 26.47 -20.27
CA LYS A 239 -23.75 26.94 -18.94
C LYS A 239 -22.81 27.98 -18.35
N THR A 240 -21.51 27.87 -18.62
CA THR A 240 -20.46 28.74 -18.05
C THR A 240 -20.12 29.92 -18.95
N GLY A 241 -20.54 29.89 -20.22
CA GLY A 241 -20.17 30.88 -21.23
C GLY A 241 -18.74 30.73 -21.74
N LEU A 242 -18.03 29.67 -21.35
CA LEU A 242 -16.67 29.37 -21.78
C LEU A 242 -16.66 28.62 -23.12
N THR A 243 -15.54 28.70 -23.81
CA THR A 243 -15.22 27.92 -25.01
C THR A 243 -14.08 26.96 -24.74
N LEU A 244 -13.84 25.98 -25.61
CA LEU A 244 -12.69 25.07 -25.49
C LEU A 244 -11.35 25.80 -25.56
N ASN A 245 -11.28 26.97 -26.21
CA ASN A 245 -10.07 27.76 -26.30
C ASN A 245 -9.67 28.38 -24.94
N ASP A 246 -10.66 28.64 -24.09
CA ASP A 246 -10.46 29.18 -22.74
C ASP A 246 -9.98 28.13 -21.74
N ILE A 247 -9.92 26.85 -22.15
CA ILE A 247 -9.48 25.75 -21.31
C ILE A 247 -8.00 25.46 -21.57
N ASP A 248 -7.21 25.40 -20.50
CA ASP A 248 -5.76 25.13 -20.58
C ASP A 248 -5.44 23.64 -20.60
N VAL A 249 -6.13 22.87 -19.74
CA VAL A 249 -5.94 21.42 -19.61
C VAL A 249 -7.29 20.73 -19.62
N ILE A 250 -7.39 19.68 -20.43
CA ILE A 250 -8.57 18.85 -20.62
C ILE A 250 -8.23 17.42 -20.22
N GLU A 251 -8.98 16.85 -19.30
CA GLU A 251 -8.91 15.45 -18.91
C GLU A 251 -10.22 14.78 -19.33
N VAL A 252 -10.17 13.82 -20.26
CA VAL A 252 -11.32 13.00 -20.66
C VAL A 252 -10.93 11.54 -20.48
N ASN A 253 -11.67 10.83 -19.64
CA ASN A 253 -11.37 9.45 -19.25
C ASN A 253 -11.28 8.50 -20.45
N GLU A 254 -10.19 7.74 -20.54
CA GLU A 254 -9.89 6.81 -21.64
C GLU A 254 -10.30 5.37 -21.31
N ALA A 255 -11.57 5.12 -20.98
CA ALA A 255 -11.99 3.75 -20.67
C ALA A 255 -11.78 2.76 -21.85
N PHE A 256 -11.99 3.26 -23.06
CA PHE A 256 -11.61 2.59 -24.30
C PHE A 256 -11.02 3.65 -25.24
N ALA A 257 -9.86 3.39 -25.83
CA ALA A 257 -9.25 4.31 -26.79
C ALA A 257 -10.19 4.59 -27.97
N THR A 258 -10.95 3.58 -28.42
CA THR A 258 -12.00 3.74 -29.44
C THR A 258 -13.06 4.78 -29.03
N GLN A 259 -13.53 4.76 -27.78
CA GLN A 259 -14.52 5.74 -27.31
C GLN A 259 -13.89 7.12 -27.23
N PHE A 260 -12.69 7.21 -26.64
CA PHE A 260 -12.01 8.48 -26.46
C PHE A 260 -11.72 9.13 -27.82
N ALA A 261 -11.25 8.36 -28.80
CA ALA A 261 -10.99 8.84 -30.17
C ALA A 261 -12.27 9.39 -30.82
N ALA A 262 -13.43 8.77 -30.56
CA ALA A 262 -14.71 9.31 -31.01
C ALA A 262 -15.01 10.66 -30.34
N CYS A 263 -14.84 10.78 -29.02
CA CYS A 263 -15.05 12.06 -28.32
C CYS A 263 -14.05 13.16 -28.73
N GLU A 264 -12.77 12.81 -28.88
CA GLU A 264 -11.70 13.71 -29.32
C GLU A 264 -12.04 14.29 -30.71
N LYS A 265 -12.47 13.43 -31.63
CA LYS A 265 -12.90 13.81 -32.99
C LYS A 265 -14.14 14.70 -33.00
N GLU A 266 -15.19 14.31 -32.28
CA GLU A 266 -16.48 15.02 -32.27
C GLU A 266 -16.39 16.41 -31.60
N LEU A 267 -15.53 16.56 -30.59
CA LEU A 267 -15.32 17.84 -29.91
C LEU A 267 -14.22 18.71 -30.54
N GLY A 268 -13.39 18.14 -31.43
CA GLY A 268 -12.21 18.81 -31.96
C GLY A 268 -11.22 19.18 -30.86
N LEU A 269 -10.98 18.26 -29.91
CA LEU A 269 -10.09 18.53 -28.78
C LEU A 269 -8.65 18.71 -29.26
N ASP A 270 -7.97 19.72 -28.72
CA ASP A 270 -6.55 19.92 -28.96
C ASP A 270 -5.76 18.81 -28.21
N PRO A 271 -5.02 17.94 -28.92
CA PRO A 271 -4.21 16.91 -28.28
C PRO A 271 -3.17 17.51 -27.34
N ALA A 272 -2.64 18.71 -27.60
CA ALA A 272 -1.63 19.35 -26.77
C ALA A 272 -2.17 19.77 -25.39
N LYS A 273 -3.49 19.91 -25.25
CA LYS A 273 -4.17 20.27 -24.00
C LYS A 273 -4.88 19.09 -23.35
N THR A 274 -5.09 17.99 -24.08
CA THR A 274 -5.94 16.87 -23.64
C THR A 274 -5.10 15.71 -23.12
N ASN A 275 -5.38 15.21 -21.91
CA ASN A 275 -4.70 14.08 -21.26
C ASN A 275 -3.17 14.19 -21.37
N VAL A 276 -2.62 15.35 -21.00
CA VAL A 276 -1.21 15.71 -21.25
C VAL A 276 -0.21 14.88 -20.46
N ASN A 277 -0.67 14.23 -19.38
CA ASN A 277 0.14 13.34 -18.54
C ASN A 277 -0.22 11.84 -18.74
N GLY A 278 -0.97 11.51 -19.80
CA GLY A 278 -1.48 10.16 -20.01
C GLY A 278 -2.87 9.96 -19.37
N GLY A 279 -3.63 9.00 -19.88
CA GLY A 279 -4.99 8.72 -19.44
C GLY A 279 -5.19 7.28 -18.95
N ALA A 280 -6.45 6.88 -18.78
CA ALA A 280 -6.81 5.61 -18.14
C ALA A 280 -6.38 4.33 -18.89
N VAL A 281 -6.00 4.43 -20.18
CA VAL A 281 -5.37 3.29 -20.89
C VAL A 281 -3.98 2.98 -20.32
N ALA A 282 -3.27 3.98 -19.78
CA ALA A 282 -2.00 3.77 -19.10
C ALA A 282 -2.15 3.41 -17.62
N LEU A 283 -3.03 4.07 -16.86
CA LEU A 283 -3.05 4.07 -15.38
C LEU A 283 -3.77 2.87 -14.67
N GLY A 284 -3.84 1.65 -15.23
CA GLY A 284 -4.56 0.48 -14.66
C GLY A 284 -4.11 -0.19 -13.28
N HIS A 285 -4.49 -1.44 -12.88
CA HIS A 285 -4.15 -2.19 -11.57
C HIS A 285 -4.11 -3.77 -11.63
N ARG A 286 -3.34 -4.56 -10.80
CA ARG A 286 -3.48 -6.04 -10.44
C ARG A 286 -2.39 -6.66 -9.48
N LEU A 287 -2.70 -7.73 -8.69
CA LEU A 287 -1.76 -8.61 -7.90
C LEU A 287 -1.60 -10.11 -8.37
N ASN A 288 -0.50 -10.82 -7.99
CA ASN A 288 -0.12 -12.18 -8.49
C ASN A 288 -0.31 -13.39 -7.52
N GLU A 289 -0.16 -14.65 -8.02
CA GLU A 289 -0.47 -15.91 -7.29
C GLU A 289 0.44 -16.23 -6.09
N LYS A 290 1.74 -15.93 -6.16
CA LYS A 290 2.69 -16.21 -5.08
C LYS A 290 2.38 -15.35 -3.84
N GLN A 291 1.97 -14.11 -4.05
CA GLN A 291 1.57 -13.19 -2.98
C GLN A 291 0.35 -13.70 -2.19
N LYS A 292 -0.50 -14.54 -2.81
CA LYS A 292 -1.70 -15.09 -2.18
C LYS A 292 -1.39 -16.23 -1.22
N SER A 293 -0.46 -17.12 -1.59
CA SER A 293 -0.08 -18.26 -0.73
C SER A 293 0.68 -17.84 0.53
N ASN A 294 1.46 -16.77 0.47
CA ASN A 294 2.21 -16.28 1.64
C ASN A 294 1.29 -15.58 2.62
N ALA A 295 0.33 -14.80 2.11
CA ALA A 295 -0.69 -14.20 2.94
C ALA A 295 -1.45 -15.28 3.72
N LEU A 296 -1.95 -16.33 3.04
CA LEU A 296 -2.64 -17.48 3.64
C LEU A 296 -1.93 -18.10 4.85
N LYS A 297 -0.61 -18.29 4.75
CA LYS A 297 0.19 -18.83 5.86
C LYS A 297 0.32 -17.84 7.01
N GLU A 298 0.47 -16.55 6.68
CA GLU A 298 0.58 -15.48 7.68
C GLU A 298 -0.66 -15.43 8.58
N SER A 299 -1.89 -15.58 8.05
CA SER A 299 -3.09 -15.63 8.91
C SER A 299 -3.15 -16.85 9.80
N GLU A 300 -2.81 -18.04 9.28
CA GLU A 300 -2.82 -19.26 10.07
C GLU A 300 -1.87 -19.17 11.28
N PHE A 301 -0.69 -18.56 11.11
CA PHE A 301 0.23 -18.33 12.20
C PHE A 301 -0.28 -17.25 13.16
N LEU A 302 -0.79 -16.13 12.64
CA LEU A 302 -1.32 -15.04 13.47
C LEU A 302 -2.52 -15.45 14.33
N VAL A 303 -3.37 -16.37 13.85
CA VAL A 303 -4.45 -16.99 14.65
C VAL A 303 -3.89 -17.81 15.82
N ARG A 304 -2.80 -18.55 15.58
CA ARG A 304 -2.18 -19.43 16.61
C ARG A 304 -1.39 -18.65 17.66
N VAL A 305 -0.78 -17.54 17.25
CA VAL A 305 0.10 -16.72 18.10
C VAL A 305 -0.70 -15.66 18.88
N ASN A 306 -2.03 -15.72 18.91
CA ASN A 306 -2.93 -14.79 19.61
C ASN A 306 -2.62 -14.66 21.12
N SER A 307 -1.60 -13.86 21.43
CA SER A 307 -0.91 -13.70 22.70
C SER A 307 -0.28 -12.30 22.73
N GLU A 308 0.17 -11.84 23.89
CA GLU A 308 0.66 -10.47 24.09
C GLU A 308 1.92 -10.12 23.27
N VAL A 309 2.60 -11.12 22.68
CA VAL A 309 3.91 -10.97 22.00
C VAL A 309 3.84 -10.76 20.49
N ALA A 310 2.68 -10.98 19.85
CA ALA A 310 2.48 -10.68 18.44
C ALA A 310 1.40 -9.63 18.25
N VAL A 311 1.42 -8.95 17.10
CA VAL A 311 0.34 -8.05 16.70
C VAL A 311 -0.99 -8.78 16.78
N LYS A 312 -1.95 -8.22 17.53
CA LYS A 312 -3.23 -8.89 17.74
C LYS A 312 -3.91 -9.08 16.40
N TYR A 313 -4.14 -10.33 16.05
CA TYR A 313 -4.93 -10.72 14.90
C TYR A 313 -6.41 -10.48 15.19
N ILE A 314 -7.06 -9.70 14.34
CA ILE A 314 -8.47 -9.33 14.50
C ILE A 314 -9.33 -10.23 13.61
N ASP A 315 -9.00 -10.33 12.33
CA ASP A 315 -9.69 -11.22 11.41
C ASP A 315 -8.84 -11.44 10.15
N SER A 316 -9.14 -12.52 9.43
CA SER A 316 -8.75 -12.62 8.04
C SER A 316 -9.73 -13.42 7.23
N TRP A 317 -9.94 -12.96 6.01
CA TRP A 317 -10.84 -13.63 5.08
C TRP A 317 -10.18 -13.73 3.71
N LEU A 318 -10.40 -14.86 3.08
CA LEU A 318 -10.20 -15.03 1.64
C LEU A 318 -11.55 -15.13 0.97
N GLU A 319 -11.66 -14.47 -0.16
CA GLU A 319 -12.80 -14.62 -1.04
C GLU A 319 -12.30 -15.19 -2.37
N GLY A 320 -12.30 -16.53 -2.45
CA GLY A 320 -11.79 -17.27 -3.62
C GLY A 320 -10.26 -17.28 -3.74
N ASN A 321 -9.76 -17.39 -4.98
CA ASN A 321 -8.34 -17.55 -5.30
C ASN A 321 -7.55 -16.21 -5.31
N SER A 322 -8.01 -15.14 -4.64
CA SER A 322 -7.36 -13.83 -4.75
C SER A 322 -7.55 -12.97 -3.50
N LEU A 323 -6.49 -12.87 -2.69
CA LEU A 323 -6.28 -11.97 -1.55
C LEU A 323 -6.86 -12.41 -0.21
N LEU A 324 -5.97 -12.39 0.78
CA LEU A 324 -6.26 -12.52 2.20
C LEU A 324 -6.09 -11.14 2.82
N TYR A 325 -7.14 -10.63 3.45
CA TYR A 325 -7.07 -9.43 4.28
C TYR A 325 -6.73 -9.85 5.69
N ILE A 326 -5.56 -9.47 6.22
CA ILE A 326 -5.26 -9.70 7.62
C ILE A 326 -5.44 -8.39 8.36
N GLN A 327 -6.50 -8.29 9.15
CA GLN A 327 -6.71 -7.16 10.05
C GLN A 327 -5.91 -7.41 11.33
N MET A 328 -5.01 -6.49 11.66
CA MET A 328 -4.18 -6.55 12.86
C MET A 328 -4.29 -5.24 13.64
N GLU A 329 -3.89 -5.30 14.91
CA GLU A 329 -3.65 -4.12 15.73
C GLU A 329 -2.62 -3.16 15.10
N ALA A 330 -2.94 -1.86 15.12
CA ALA A 330 -2.05 -0.81 14.63
C ALA A 330 -1.07 -0.39 15.73
N CYS A 331 0.23 -0.62 15.48
CA CYS A 331 1.32 -0.19 16.35
C CYS A 331 1.82 1.21 15.98
N HIS A 332 2.50 1.89 16.90
CA HIS A 332 2.85 3.31 16.76
C HIS A 332 4.07 3.53 15.85
N GLN A 333 5.07 2.65 15.93
CA GLN A 333 6.31 2.70 15.15
C GLN A 333 7.03 1.34 15.18
N SER A 334 8.03 1.16 14.32
CA SER A 334 8.91 0.00 14.26
C SER A 334 10.24 0.24 14.98
N LEU A 335 10.99 -0.82 15.28
CA LEU A 335 12.35 -0.70 15.80
C LEU A 335 13.30 -0.04 14.76
N ARG A 336 13.01 -0.18 13.46
CA ARG A 336 13.75 0.53 12.40
C ARG A 336 13.68 2.04 12.57
N ASP A 337 12.50 2.58 12.90
CA ASP A 337 12.31 4.02 13.10
C ASP A 337 13.19 4.55 14.25
N ILE A 338 13.33 3.77 15.32
CA ILE A 338 14.24 4.10 16.44
C ILE A 338 15.70 4.10 15.98
N LEU A 339 16.13 3.07 15.26
CA LEU A 339 17.50 2.98 14.76
C LEU A 339 17.82 4.13 13.79
N GLU A 340 16.85 4.57 12.98
CA GLU A 340 17.00 5.75 12.12
C GLU A 340 17.12 7.05 12.91
N ILE A 341 16.34 7.23 13.98
CA ILE A 341 16.45 8.38 14.87
C ILE A 341 17.83 8.39 15.53
N LYS A 342 18.33 7.25 16.03
CA LYS A 342 19.69 7.13 16.58
C LYS A 342 20.76 7.51 15.53
N SER A 343 20.61 7.02 14.30
CA SER A 343 21.54 7.27 13.19
C SER A 343 21.50 8.72 12.65
N LYS A 344 20.33 9.37 12.64
CA LYS A 344 20.15 10.77 12.20
C LYS A 344 20.55 11.79 13.28
N ALA A 345 20.32 11.45 14.55
CA ALA A 345 20.67 12.32 15.67
C ALA A 345 22.20 12.40 15.88
N PHE A 346 22.95 11.36 15.48
CA PHE A 346 24.39 11.29 15.69
C PHE A 346 25.07 10.57 14.53
N GLY A 347 26.04 11.23 13.88
CA GLY A 347 26.97 10.55 12.97
C GLY A 347 27.65 9.39 13.71
N ARG A 348 27.95 8.29 12.99
CA ARG A 348 28.54 7.04 13.51
C ARG A 348 29.41 7.28 14.75
N LEU A 349 29.01 6.71 15.89
CA LEU A 349 29.79 6.72 17.13
C LEU A 349 31.24 6.31 16.83
N SER A 350 32.19 7.19 17.12
CA SER A 350 33.61 6.84 17.14
C SER A 350 33.89 6.06 18.43
N ALA A 351 34.96 5.26 18.46
CA ALA A 351 35.37 4.49 19.64
C ALA A 351 35.69 5.35 20.89
N GLU A 352 35.58 6.68 20.79
CA GLU A 352 35.94 7.67 21.80
C GLU A 352 34.73 8.25 22.55
N GLU A 353 33.49 8.06 22.08
CA GLU A 353 32.28 8.59 22.72
C GLU A 353 31.38 7.44 23.25
N PRO A 354 31.35 7.17 24.57
CA PRO A 354 30.49 6.14 25.13
C PRO A 354 29.01 6.51 24.94
N MET A 355 28.18 5.51 24.59
CA MET A 355 26.74 5.65 24.45
C MET A 355 26.15 6.33 25.70
N LYS A 356 25.30 7.36 25.52
CA LYS A 356 24.69 8.07 26.65
C LYS A 356 23.91 7.07 27.51
N CYS A 357 24.06 7.13 28.84
CA CYS A 357 23.48 6.15 29.76
C CYS A 357 21.99 5.85 29.47
N HIS A 358 21.18 6.88 29.15
CA HIS A 358 19.76 6.70 28.86
C HIS A 358 19.49 5.86 27.59
N GLU A 359 20.29 6.03 26.54
CA GLU A 359 20.18 5.26 25.30
C GLU A 359 20.62 3.81 25.50
N TRP A 360 21.63 3.58 26.34
CA TRP A 360 22.04 2.24 26.79
C TRP A 360 20.92 1.51 27.51
N TYR A 361 20.26 2.17 28.46
CA TYR A 361 19.15 1.56 29.19
C TYR A 361 17.93 1.29 28.30
N LEU A 362 17.57 2.21 27.40
CA LEU A 362 16.50 2.00 26.44
C LEU A 362 16.81 0.83 25.50
N SER A 363 18.05 0.76 24.98
CA SER A 363 18.51 -0.34 24.13
C SER A 363 18.48 -1.68 24.89
N CYS A 364 18.90 -1.69 26.16
CA CYS A 364 18.80 -2.87 27.00
C CYS A 364 17.36 -3.34 27.19
N HIS A 365 16.44 -2.40 27.49
CA HIS A 365 15.04 -2.73 27.71
C HIS A 365 14.37 -3.27 26.43
N ILE A 366 14.57 -2.59 25.28
CA ILE A 366 14.09 -3.07 23.97
C ILE A 366 14.63 -4.47 23.67
N TYR A 367 15.93 -4.70 23.88
CA TYR A 367 16.54 -5.99 23.54
C TYR A 367 16.00 -7.13 24.41
N ARG A 368 15.82 -6.89 25.71
CA ARG A 368 15.22 -7.86 26.62
C ARG A 368 13.79 -8.23 26.22
N GLU A 369 12.94 -7.23 25.95
CA GLU A 369 11.56 -7.45 25.52
C GLU A 369 11.53 -8.26 24.21
N LEU A 370 12.45 -7.98 23.28
CA LEU A 370 12.56 -8.70 22.03
C LEU A 370 12.95 -10.18 22.25
N LEU A 371 13.93 -10.44 23.11
CA LEU A 371 14.32 -11.80 23.51
C LEU A 371 13.14 -12.55 24.15
N ALA A 372 12.36 -11.88 25.00
CA ALA A 372 11.18 -12.44 25.62
C ALA A 372 10.08 -12.77 24.59
N CYS A 373 9.79 -11.87 23.64
CA CYS A 373 8.82 -12.11 22.57
C CYS A 373 9.19 -13.34 21.73
N VAL A 374 10.46 -13.46 21.33
CA VAL A 374 10.94 -14.60 20.52
C VAL A 374 10.94 -15.90 21.33
N GLN A 375 11.34 -15.86 22.61
CA GLN A 375 11.26 -17.01 23.49
C GLN A 375 9.81 -17.53 23.62
N CYS A 376 8.83 -16.63 23.73
CA CYS A 376 7.42 -17.03 23.75
C CYS A 376 6.99 -17.77 22.47
N LEU A 377 7.52 -17.42 21.29
CA LEU A 377 7.28 -18.19 20.05
C LEU A 377 7.93 -19.58 20.12
N HIS A 378 9.14 -19.66 20.69
CA HIS A 378 9.92 -20.90 20.80
C HIS A 378 9.36 -21.88 21.85
N ASP A 379 8.62 -21.38 22.84
CA ASP A 379 7.94 -22.20 23.87
C ASP A 379 6.59 -22.76 23.43
N MET A 380 6.04 -22.29 22.30
CA MET A 380 4.82 -22.83 21.74
C MET A 380 4.97 -24.33 21.42
N ARG A 381 3.86 -25.07 21.46
CA ARG A 381 3.83 -26.49 21.09
C ARG A 381 2.83 -26.71 19.95
N PRO A 382 3.30 -27.01 18.72
CA PRO A 382 4.71 -27.13 18.29
C PRO A 382 5.45 -25.77 18.24
N GLN A 383 6.78 -25.80 18.38
CA GLN A 383 7.62 -24.60 18.43
C GLN A 383 7.53 -23.82 17.12
N LEU A 384 7.37 -22.50 17.21
CA LEU A 384 7.29 -21.61 16.06
C LEU A 384 8.63 -20.94 15.82
N ILE A 385 9.08 -20.93 14.56
CA ILE A 385 10.31 -20.26 14.11
C ILE A 385 9.89 -19.10 13.20
N HIS A 386 10.30 -17.87 13.51
CA HIS A 386 9.85 -16.67 12.79
C HIS A 386 10.54 -16.50 11.42
N ARG A 387 11.85 -16.78 11.34
CA ARG A 387 12.66 -16.79 10.10
C ARG A 387 12.86 -15.46 9.36
N ASP A 388 12.26 -14.37 9.83
CA ASP A 388 12.43 -13.02 9.26
C ASP A 388 12.41 -11.94 10.35
N LEU A 389 13.13 -12.19 11.45
CA LEU A 389 13.35 -11.19 12.48
C LEU A 389 14.29 -10.12 11.95
N LYS A 390 13.79 -8.88 11.91
CA LYS A 390 14.50 -7.67 11.50
C LYS A 390 13.87 -6.46 12.19
N PRO A 391 14.55 -5.31 12.33
CA PRO A 391 14.01 -4.15 13.02
C PRO A 391 12.64 -3.66 12.49
N GLU A 392 12.36 -3.86 11.20
CA GLU A 392 11.07 -3.52 10.58
C GLU A 392 9.90 -4.40 11.09
N ASN A 393 10.20 -5.63 11.52
CA ASN A 393 9.20 -6.62 11.98
C ASN A 393 9.02 -6.64 13.51
N VAL A 394 9.73 -5.75 14.22
CA VAL A 394 9.61 -5.53 15.67
C VAL A 394 8.90 -4.20 15.87
N LEU A 395 7.64 -4.26 16.30
CA LEU A 395 6.79 -3.08 16.46
C LEU A 395 6.67 -2.65 17.91
N ILE A 396 6.43 -1.37 18.14
CA ILE A 396 6.22 -0.78 19.46
C ILE A 396 4.78 -0.32 19.58
N GLN A 397 4.09 -0.84 20.58
CA GLN A 397 2.74 -0.43 20.94
C GLN A 397 2.81 0.41 22.22
N CYS A 398 2.51 1.70 22.11
CA CYS A 398 2.38 2.58 23.26
C CYS A 398 0.92 2.54 23.77
N GLN A 399 0.76 2.41 25.09
CA GLN A 399 -0.52 2.35 25.80
C GLN A 399 -0.90 3.74 26.30
N ALA A 400 -2.20 3.96 26.52
CA ALA A 400 -2.72 5.25 26.97
C ALA A 400 -2.19 5.71 28.34
N ASN A 401 -1.68 4.78 29.16
CA ASN A 401 -1.06 5.06 30.45
C ASN A 401 0.44 5.42 30.34
N GLY A 402 1.00 5.51 29.13
CA GLY A 402 2.41 5.81 28.88
C GLY A 402 3.33 4.59 28.90
N GLN A 403 2.83 3.39 29.26
CA GLN A 403 3.59 2.14 29.11
C GLN A 403 3.66 1.73 27.64
N TRP A 404 4.62 0.88 27.29
CA TRP A 404 4.73 0.36 25.94
C TRP A 404 5.25 -1.08 25.96
N CYS A 405 4.95 -1.85 24.91
CA CYS A 405 5.44 -3.21 24.74
C CYS A 405 5.86 -3.47 23.29
N LEU A 406 6.67 -4.51 23.09
CA LEU A 406 7.04 -4.98 21.75
C LEU A 406 6.03 -6.00 21.22
N LYS A 407 5.81 -5.93 19.90
CA LYS A 407 4.99 -6.88 19.16
C LYS A 407 5.72 -7.33 17.91
N LEU A 408 5.79 -8.64 17.70
CA LEU A 408 6.31 -9.23 16.48
C LEU A 408 5.22 -9.24 15.39
N CYS A 409 5.60 -8.95 14.15
CA CYS A 409 4.72 -8.97 12.99
C CYS A 409 5.38 -9.66 11.79
N ASP A 410 4.61 -9.88 10.71
CA ASP A 410 5.11 -10.47 9.45
C ASP A 410 5.57 -11.94 9.58
N PHE A 411 4.60 -12.82 9.89
CA PHE A 411 4.80 -14.27 10.01
C PHE A 411 4.76 -15.00 8.64
N GLY A 412 4.82 -14.28 7.51
CA GLY A 412 4.66 -14.85 6.18
C GLY A 412 5.74 -15.86 5.77
N LEU A 413 6.89 -15.83 6.45
CA LEU A 413 7.99 -16.80 6.29
C LEU A 413 8.11 -17.78 7.46
N SER A 414 7.30 -17.63 8.50
CA SER A 414 7.34 -18.45 9.70
C SER A 414 7.01 -19.90 9.41
N THR A 415 7.46 -20.81 10.28
CA THR A 415 7.19 -22.23 10.16
C THR A 415 7.21 -22.94 11.51
N LEU A 416 6.58 -24.11 11.59
CA LEU A 416 6.64 -24.97 12.76
C LEU A 416 7.91 -25.82 12.70
N HIS A 417 8.57 -26.01 13.84
CA HIS A 417 9.80 -26.81 13.91
C HIS A 417 9.63 -28.24 13.37
N ASN A 418 8.48 -28.87 13.64
CA ASN A 418 8.20 -30.23 13.15
C ASN A 418 8.04 -30.27 11.62
N ASP A 419 7.38 -29.27 11.03
CA ASP A 419 7.17 -29.18 9.57
C ASP A 419 8.50 -28.93 8.84
N ALA A 420 9.37 -28.11 9.43
CA ALA A 420 10.73 -27.90 8.94
C ALA A 420 11.54 -29.22 8.95
N MET A 421 11.41 -30.02 10.02
CA MET A 421 12.08 -31.31 10.16
C MET A 421 11.50 -32.39 9.23
N GLU A 422 10.20 -32.37 8.97
CA GLU A 422 9.54 -33.29 8.02
C GLU A 422 9.89 -32.96 6.57
N TYR A 423 9.90 -31.67 6.21
CA TYR A 423 10.39 -31.18 4.92
C TYR A 423 11.85 -31.58 4.68
N TYR A 424 12.69 -31.50 5.70
CA TYR A 424 14.07 -31.98 5.63
C TYR A 424 14.14 -33.51 5.35
N ARG A 425 13.31 -34.32 6.03
CA ARG A 425 13.28 -35.78 5.83
C ARG A 425 12.77 -36.19 4.46
N SER A 426 11.76 -35.50 3.91
CA SER A 426 11.22 -35.78 2.58
C SER A 426 12.18 -35.36 1.47
N SER A 427 12.84 -34.21 1.65
CA SER A 427 13.80 -33.65 0.69
C SER A 427 15.14 -34.39 0.62
N GLN A 428 15.38 -35.38 1.47
CA GLN A 428 16.48 -36.35 1.36
C GLN A 428 16.16 -37.51 0.38
N LYS A 429 14.89 -37.81 0.11
CA LYS A 429 14.47 -38.89 -0.81
C LYS A 429 14.49 -38.47 -2.28
N ASP A 430 14.18 -37.20 -2.55
CA ASP A 430 14.23 -36.62 -3.89
C ASP A 430 15.53 -35.81 -4.05
N GLN A 431 16.50 -36.34 -4.78
CA GLN A 431 17.76 -35.65 -5.16
C GLN A 431 17.53 -34.47 -6.14
N LYS A 432 16.53 -33.61 -5.88
CA LYS A 432 16.37 -32.33 -6.57
C LYS A 432 16.89 -31.22 -5.67
N GLU A 433 18.00 -30.62 -6.08
CA GLU A 433 18.45 -29.32 -5.58
C GLU A 433 17.38 -28.27 -5.88
N SER A 434 16.68 -27.86 -4.84
CA SER A 434 15.82 -26.68 -4.85
C SER A 434 16.22 -25.88 -3.62
N HIS A 435 16.85 -24.73 -3.86
CA HIS A 435 17.05 -23.70 -2.85
C HIS A 435 15.69 -23.32 -2.24
N THR A 436 15.63 -23.09 -0.94
CA THR A 436 14.47 -22.52 -0.25
C THR A 436 14.14 -21.18 -0.93
N GLN A 437 13.13 -21.15 -1.83
CA GLN A 437 12.87 -20.02 -2.73
C GLN A 437 12.20 -18.79 -2.06
N ASP A 438 12.14 -18.77 -0.73
CA ASP A 438 11.58 -17.68 0.08
C ASP A 438 12.49 -17.46 1.29
N VAL A 439 13.45 -16.55 1.08
CA VAL A 439 14.50 -16.22 2.04
C VAL A 439 14.23 -14.79 2.52
N GLY A 440 14.17 -14.61 3.84
CA GLY A 440 13.99 -13.31 4.50
C GLY A 440 15.07 -12.29 4.16
N ASP A 441 15.12 -11.17 4.88
CA ASP A 441 16.14 -10.14 4.59
C ASP A 441 17.56 -10.72 4.78
N LEU A 442 18.33 -10.77 3.68
CA LEU A 442 19.67 -11.36 3.64
C LEU A 442 20.64 -10.74 4.66
N ARG A 443 20.34 -9.54 5.17
CA ARG A 443 21.12 -8.89 6.22
C ARG A 443 20.97 -9.53 7.59
N TYR A 444 19.81 -10.11 7.91
CA TYR A 444 19.49 -10.65 9.25
C TYR A 444 19.34 -12.17 9.29
N ILE A 445 19.22 -12.80 8.12
CA ILE A 445 18.90 -14.22 8.05
C ILE A 445 20.10 -15.12 8.38
N ALA A 446 19.85 -16.20 9.13
CA ALA A 446 20.85 -17.20 9.44
C ALA A 446 21.31 -17.96 8.19
N HIS A 447 22.62 -18.21 8.08
CA HIS A 447 23.22 -18.85 6.92
C HIS A 447 22.59 -20.21 6.59
N GLU A 448 22.26 -21.02 7.60
CA GLU A 448 21.64 -22.33 7.40
C GLU A 448 20.23 -22.28 6.82
N VAL A 449 19.52 -21.14 6.94
CA VAL A 449 18.20 -20.95 6.32
C VAL A 449 18.34 -20.67 4.82
N VAL A 450 19.46 -20.05 4.42
CA VAL A 450 19.81 -19.76 3.02
C VAL A 450 20.42 -20.97 2.34
N THR A 451 21.30 -21.69 3.05
CA THR A 451 22.20 -22.69 2.45
C THR A 451 21.83 -24.14 2.74
N SER A 452 20.97 -24.39 3.73
CA SER A 452 20.64 -25.74 4.15
C SER A 452 19.14 -25.94 4.29
N ARG A 453 18.70 -27.21 4.22
CA ARG A 453 17.30 -27.59 4.46
C ARG A 453 17.02 -27.94 5.93
N LYS A 454 18.02 -27.92 6.82
CA LYS A 454 17.88 -28.29 8.24
C LYS A 454 18.19 -27.08 9.12
N TYR A 455 17.15 -26.51 9.70
CA TYR A 455 17.24 -25.38 10.62
C TYR A 455 16.21 -25.54 11.75
N ASP A 456 16.45 -24.87 12.87
CA ASP A 456 15.61 -24.89 14.08
C ASP A 456 15.44 -23.47 14.64
N THR A 457 14.96 -23.35 15.88
CA THR A 457 14.76 -22.07 16.56
C THR A 457 16.05 -21.24 16.72
N LYS A 458 17.24 -21.85 16.54
CA LYS A 458 18.53 -21.14 16.57
C LYS A 458 18.72 -20.21 15.37
N ALA A 459 17.91 -20.35 14.33
CA ALA A 459 17.90 -19.41 13.22
C ALA A 459 17.47 -18.00 13.68
N ASP A 460 16.42 -17.90 14.50
CA ASP A 460 15.96 -16.63 15.06
C ASP A 460 17.00 -16.03 16.02
N VAL A 461 17.73 -16.87 16.76
CA VAL A 461 18.82 -16.44 17.66
C VAL A 461 19.95 -15.74 16.89
N TYR A 462 20.24 -16.16 15.68
CA TYR A 462 21.23 -15.48 14.83
C TYR A 462 20.74 -14.10 14.40
N SER A 463 19.48 -13.97 14.00
CA SER A 463 18.87 -12.68 13.65
C SER A 463 18.84 -11.72 14.84
N LEU A 464 18.55 -12.24 16.04
CA LEU A 464 18.61 -11.48 17.30
C LEU A 464 20.02 -10.95 17.59
N ALA A 465 21.08 -11.66 17.20
CA ALA A 465 22.44 -11.18 17.38
C ALA A 465 22.73 -9.93 16.53
N ILE A 466 22.23 -9.91 15.30
CA ILE A 466 22.42 -8.81 14.35
C ILE A 466 21.58 -7.60 14.75
N ILE A 467 20.33 -7.81 15.17
CA ILE A 467 19.47 -6.74 15.72
C ILE A 467 20.12 -6.14 16.98
N GLY A 468 20.66 -6.99 17.86
CA GLY A 468 21.42 -6.52 19.03
C GLY A 468 22.65 -5.71 18.61
N GLY A 469 23.38 -6.17 17.59
CA GLY A 469 24.49 -5.44 16.99
C GLY A 469 24.10 -4.02 16.58
N GLU A 470 23.01 -3.85 15.85
CA GLU A 470 22.51 -2.53 15.46
C GLU A 470 22.02 -1.68 16.63
N LEU A 471 21.39 -2.30 17.62
CA LEU A 471 20.83 -1.58 18.76
C LEU A 471 21.91 -1.00 19.69
N PHE A 472 23.02 -1.72 19.83
CA PHE A 472 24.16 -1.35 20.67
C PHE A 472 25.34 -0.78 19.88
N ASP A 473 25.17 -0.53 18.56
CA ASP A 473 26.23 -0.07 17.65
C ASP A 473 27.48 -0.98 17.62
N ILE A 474 27.26 -2.28 17.79
CA ILE A 474 28.25 -3.36 17.79
C ILE A 474 28.30 -4.01 16.41
N ASN A 475 29.46 -3.93 15.74
CA ASN A 475 29.65 -4.60 14.46
C ASN A 475 29.92 -6.10 14.65
N VAL A 476 28.86 -6.91 14.57
CA VAL A 476 28.92 -8.38 14.68
C VAL A 476 29.71 -9.09 13.58
N SER A 477 29.91 -8.46 12.42
CA SER A 477 30.65 -9.04 11.29
C SER A 477 32.18 -8.85 11.36
N ALA A 478 32.64 -7.95 12.24
CA ALA A 478 34.05 -7.61 12.40
C ALA A 478 34.65 -8.13 13.72
N ILE A 479 33.95 -9.01 14.43
CA ILE A 479 34.35 -9.40 15.78
C ILE A 479 35.51 -10.40 15.73
N ASN A 480 36.68 -9.92 16.16
CA ASN A 480 37.81 -10.75 16.56
C ASN A 480 38.14 -10.39 18.02
N LEU A 481 37.67 -11.20 18.97
CA LEU A 481 37.84 -10.97 20.42
C LEU A 481 39.31 -10.86 20.83
N ASP A 482 40.24 -11.41 20.04
CA ASP A 482 41.69 -11.39 20.28
C ASP A 482 42.32 -9.98 20.12
N ASN A 483 41.58 -9.00 19.58
CA ASN A 483 42.07 -7.64 19.30
C ASN A 483 41.45 -6.54 20.20
N PHE A 484 40.68 -6.89 21.22
CA PHE A 484 40.31 -5.89 22.24
C PHE A 484 41.56 -5.54 23.05
N PRO A 485 41.99 -4.27 23.11
CA PRO A 485 43.11 -3.89 23.97
C PRO A 485 42.73 -4.20 25.43
N ASP A 486 43.58 -4.95 26.14
CA ASP A 486 43.42 -5.33 27.55
C ASP A 486 43.06 -4.13 28.45
N ASP A 487 43.49 -2.95 28.03
CA ASP A 487 43.32 -1.65 28.66
C ASP A 487 41.84 -1.18 28.70
N TYR A 488 40.97 -1.64 27.79
CA TYR A 488 39.56 -1.21 27.74
C TYR A 488 38.74 -1.69 28.95
N LEU A 489 39.13 -2.85 29.51
CA LEU A 489 38.53 -3.46 30.70
C LEU A 489 39.09 -2.91 32.02
N THR A 490 40.25 -2.24 31.98
CA THR A 490 40.93 -1.71 33.18
C THR A 490 40.48 -0.30 33.57
N ARG A 491 39.67 0.38 32.74
CA ARG A 491 39.04 1.65 33.12
C ARG A 491 37.87 1.33 34.05
N ASP A 492 37.87 1.86 35.27
CA ASP A 492 36.80 1.76 36.29
C ASP A 492 35.47 2.40 35.80
N ASN A 493 34.88 1.86 34.73
CA ASN A 493 33.60 2.25 34.18
C ASN A 493 32.71 1.00 34.03
N PRO A 494 31.65 0.86 34.84
CA PRO A 494 30.74 -0.29 34.76
C PRO A 494 30.05 -0.42 33.39
N LEU A 495 29.92 0.66 32.61
CA LEU A 495 29.43 0.60 31.22
C LEU A 495 30.40 -0.15 30.28
N ASN A 496 31.72 -0.10 30.49
CA ASN A 496 32.67 -0.79 29.62
C ASN A 496 32.60 -2.31 29.82
N ALA A 497 32.49 -2.78 31.07
CA ALA A 497 32.26 -4.18 31.38
C ALA A 497 30.90 -4.65 30.85
N ALA A 498 29.89 -3.79 30.87
CA ALA A 498 28.58 -4.07 30.30
C ALA A 498 28.62 -4.17 28.75
N VAL A 499 29.30 -3.25 28.07
CA VAL A 499 29.46 -3.35 26.60
C VAL A 499 30.21 -4.62 26.22
N TYR A 500 31.23 -5.01 27.00
CA TYR A 500 32.01 -6.22 26.75
C TYR A 500 31.21 -7.52 26.92
N GLU A 501 30.42 -7.65 27.99
CA GLU A 501 29.58 -8.84 28.18
C GLU A 501 28.41 -8.90 27.17
N MET A 502 27.88 -7.75 26.71
CA MET A 502 26.95 -7.70 25.56
C MET A 502 27.63 -8.24 24.30
N HIS A 503 28.84 -7.77 24.00
CA HIS A 503 29.63 -8.27 22.87
C HIS A 503 29.78 -9.79 22.90
N LYS A 504 30.20 -10.36 24.03
CA LYS A 504 30.31 -11.82 24.20
C LYS A 504 28.98 -12.55 24.02
N LEU A 505 27.88 -11.95 24.46
CA LEU A 505 26.55 -12.51 24.28
C LEU A 505 26.17 -12.57 22.80
N LEU A 506 26.28 -11.46 22.09
CA LEU A 506 25.99 -11.37 20.65
C LEU A 506 26.88 -12.31 19.83
N ASP A 507 28.17 -12.41 20.16
CA ASP A 507 29.09 -13.36 19.52
C ASP A 507 28.66 -14.81 19.67
N SER A 508 28.22 -15.20 20.86
CA SER A 508 27.76 -16.57 21.10
C SER A 508 26.52 -16.92 20.27
N MET A 509 25.74 -15.90 19.87
CA MET A 509 24.54 -16.02 19.04
C MET A 509 24.87 -15.96 17.54
N PHE A 510 25.86 -15.16 17.13
CA PHE A 510 26.29 -14.95 15.74
C PHE A 510 27.30 -16.01 15.26
N VAL A 511 27.01 -17.29 15.51
CA VAL A 511 27.90 -18.40 15.13
C VAL A 511 27.39 -19.09 13.85
N MET A 512 28.24 -19.30 12.85
CA MET A 512 27.83 -19.91 11.57
C MET A 512 27.27 -21.33 11.72
N LYS A 513 27.75 -22.11 12.70
CA LYS A 513 27.28 -23.47 12.98
C LYS A 513 26.12 -23.45 13.99
N PRO A 514 24.88 -23.83 13.62
CA PRO A 514 23.71 -23.69 14.50
C PRO A 514 23.82 -24.48 15.81
N SER A 515 24.48 -25.64 15.78
CA SER A 515 24.67 -26.50 16.97
C SER A 515 25.50 -25.86 18.08
N LEU A 516 26.26 -24.80 17.76
CA LEU A 516 27.09 -24.07 18.72
C LEU A 516 26.37 -22.85 19.31
N ARG A 517 25.25 -22.42 18.72
CA ARG A 517 24.47 -21.29 19.24
C ARG A 517 23.71 -21.69 20.51
N PRO A 518 23.55 -20.81 21.51
CA PRO A 518 22.60 -21.00 22.60
C PRO A 518 21.15 -20.97 22.10
N ASN A 519 20.20 -21.54 22.84
CA ASN A 519 18.76 -21.36 22.54
C ASN A 519 18.31 -20.01 23.12
N CYS A 520 17.18 -19.49 22.65
CA CYS A 520 16.70 -18.18 23.10
C CYS A 520 16.52 -18.14 24.63
N GLU A 521 16.04 -19.24 25.24
CA GLU A 521 15.94 -19.42 26.69
C GLU A 521 17.27 -19.16 27.41
N LYS A 522 18.37 -19.82 27.01
CA LYS A 522 19.69 -19.59 27.61
C LYS A 522 20.24 -18.19 27.37
N VAL A 523 19.89 -17.57 26.23
CA VAL A 523 20.27 -16.17 25.94
C VAL A 523 19.54 -15.25 26.90
N LEU A 524 18.23 -15.41 27.05
CA LEU A 524 17.40 -14.62 27.95
C LEU A 524 17.80 -14.82 29.41
N ASP A 525 18.05 -16.05 29.85
CA ASP A 525 18.54 -16.35 31.20
C ASP A 525 19.90 -15.68 31.47
N LYS A 526 20.83 -15.75 30.51
CA LYS A 526 22.13 -15.10 30.64
C LYS A 526 21.99 -13.58 30.68
N TYR A 527 21.08 -13.02 29.87
CA TYR A 527 20.76 -11.60 29.86
C TYR A 527 20.12 -11.14 31.18
N ASP A 528 19.18 -11.92 31.73
CA ASP A 528 18.46 -11.59 32.96
C ASP A 528 19.33 -11.78 34.21
N ASN A 529 20.27 -12.72 34.22
CA ASN A 529 21.23 -12.90 35.31
C ASN A 529 22.44 -11.97 35.23
N TRP A 530 22.53 -11.15 34.18
CA TRP A 530 23.60 -10.20 34.00
C TRP A 530 23.49 -9.05 35.02
N SER A 531 24.54 -8.89 35.82
CA SER A 531 24.66 -7.87 36.88
C SER A 531 24.93 -6.47 36.30
N ILE A 532 24.07 -5.98 35.40
CA ILE A 532 23.96 -4.55 35.16
C ILE A 532 23.10 -3.96 36.28
N ASP A 533 23.42 -2.77 36.75
CA ASP A 533 22.62 -2.05 37.74
C ASP A 533 21.22 -1.76 37.17
N LYS A 534 20.28 -2.67 37.43
CA LYS A 534 18.90 -2.62 36.94
C LYS A 534 18.06 -1.58 37.69
N THR A 535 18.63 -0.84 38.64
CA THR A 535 17.90 0.19 39.41
C THR A 535 17.37 1.33 38.53
N VAL A 536 17.95 1.56 37.34
CA VAL A 536 17.41 2.52 36.34
C VAL A 536 16.30 1.91 35.47
N VAL A 537 16.24 0.58 35.34
CA VAL A 537 15.29 -0.17 34.51
C VAL A 537 14.04 -0.60 35.31
N GLN A 538 14.07 -0.49 36.64
CA GLN A 538 12.98 -0.91 37.54
C GLN A 538 11.85 0.10 37.73
N ASN A 539 11.91 1.28 37.11
CA ASN A 539 10.79 2.24 37.13
C ASN A 539 10.14 2.30 35.76
N ASP A 540 8.84 2.00 35.71
CA ASP A 540 7.91 1.97 34.56
C ASP A 540 7.77 3.30 33.77
N THR A 541 8.87 3.99 33.48
CA THR A 541 8.87 5.38 32.96
C THR A 541 9.93 5.64 31.89
N ILE A 542 10.45 4.61 31.20
CA ILE A 542 11.22 4.85 29.98
C ILE A 542 10.24 5.33 28.90
N PRO A 543 10.31 6.60 28.45
CA PRO A 543 9.31 7.16 27.55
C PRO A 543 9.39 6.54 26.15
N CYS A 544 8.22 6.36 25.53
CA CYS A 544 8.06 5.93 24.14
C CYS A 544 8.81 6.93 23.20
N PRO A 545 9.62 6.47 22.21
CA PRO A 545 10.36 7.36 21.31
C PRO A 545 9.45 8.22 20.39
N PRO A 546 9.86 9.45 20.00
CA PRO A 546 9.01 10.39 19.22
C PRO A 546 8.98 10.14 17.69
N PRO A 547 7.88 10.52 16.97
CA PRO A 547 7.72 10.32 15.51
C PRO A 547 8.29 11.44 14.59
N ILE A 548 8.37 11.22 13.26
CA ILE A 548 9.00 12.08 12.20
C ILE A 548 8.00 13.04 11.46
N GLN A 549 8.38 14.27 11.02
CA GLN A 549 7.52 15.32 10.33
C GLN A 549 7.99 15.76 8.89
N ALA A 550 7.14 16.39 8.03
CA ALA A 550 7.40 16.80 6.60
C ALA A 550 6.85 18.22 6.14
N GLU A 551 7.37 18.85 5.04
CA GLU A 551 7.14 20.27 4.57
C GLU A 551 6.55 20.51 3.11
N PRO A 552 6.08 21.74 2.66
CA PRO A 552 5.31 22.02 1.39
C PRO A 552 5.84 23.05 0.30
N MET A 553 5.31 23.06 -0.97
CA MET A 553 5.67 23.89 -2.20
C MET A 553 4.50 24.61 -3.00
N ALA A 554 4.75 25.50 -4.02
CA ALA A 554 3.82 26.53 -4.64
C ALA A 554 3.70 26.69 -6.23
N TYR A 555 2.60 27.38 -6.72
CA TYR A 555 2.10 27.91 -8.08
C TYR A 555 1.27 26.99 -9.07
N ARG A 556 -0.01 27.31 -9.50
CA ARG A 556 -0.95 26.36 -10.23
C ARG A 556 -2.06 26.91 -11.26
N PRO A 557 -2.54 26.12 -12.28
CA PRO A 557 -3.41 26.47 -13.49
C PRO A 557 -4.94 26.07 -13.52
N LEU A 558 -5.72 26.40 -14.60
CA LEU A 558 -7.16 26.04 -14.88
C LEU A 558 -7.30 24.66 -15.58
N ARG A 559 -8.26 23.81 -15.16
CA ARG A 559 -8.41 22.39 -15.57
C ARG A 559 -9.88 21.99 -15.83
N LEU A 560 -10.12 21.12 -16.80
CA LEU A 560 -11.42 20.53 -17.15
C LEU A 560 -11.34 18.99 -17.02
N PHE A 561 -12.28 18.34 -16.31
CA PHE A 561 -12.25 16.88 -16.08
C PHE A 561 -13.55 16.18 -16.48
N SER A 562 -13.51 15.11 -17.28
CA SER A 562 -14.67 14.36 -17.77
C SER A 562 -14.60 12.85 -17.58
N SER A 563 -15.73 12.24 -17.20
CA SER A 563 -15.97 10.79 -17.26
C SER A 563 -17.36 10.50 -17.84
N TYR A 564 -17.45 9.76 -18.95
CA TYR A 564 -18.65 9.22 -19.63
C TYR A 564 -19.89 10.13 -19.77
N THR A 565 -20.48 10.68 -18.72
CA THR A 565 -21.67 11.56 -18.77
C THR A 565 -21.51 12.82 -17.92
N LYS A 566 -20.30 13.08 -17.39
CA LYS A 566 -20.05 14.11 -16.37
C LYS A 566 -18.77 14.87 -16.57
N LEU A 567 -18.76 16.05 -15.98
CA LEU A 567 -17.68 17.02 -16.12
C LEU A 567 -17.61 18.00 -14.94
N ALA A 568 -16.40 18.42 -14.58
CA ALA A 568 -16.13 19.54 -13.68
C ALA A 568 -15.12 20.50 -14.31
N VAL A 569 -15.43 21.80 -14.28
CA VAL A 569 -14.51 22.89 -14.68
C VAL A 569 -13.90 23.48 -13.40
N MET A 570 -12.57 23.50 -13.28
CA MET A 570 -11.85 23.97 -12.11
C MET A 570 -10.86 25.07 -12.47
N ARG A 571 -10.94 26.24 -11.83
CA ARG A 571 -10.02 27.38 -12.05
C ARG A 571 -9.11 27.57 -10.85
N ALA A 572 -7.80 27.72 -11.00
CA ALA A 572 -6.97 28.17 -9.89
C ALA A 572 -7.55 29.48 -9.29
N PRO A 573 -7.60 29.62 -7.96
CA PRO A 573 -8.15 30.83 -7.35
C PRO A 573 -7.40 32.07 -7.83
N ASP A 574 -8.12 33.14 -8.12
CA ASP A 574 -7.48 34.43 -8.34
C ASP A 574 -6.79 34.86 -7.03
N ALA A 575 -5.64 35.54 -7.09
CA ALA A 575 -5.00 36.07 -5.88
C ALA A 575 -6.04 36.89 -5.10
N PRO A 576 -6.12 36.77 -3.75
CA PRO A 576 -7.03 37.60 -2.99
C PRO A 576 -6.66 39.06 -3.27
N THR A 577 -7.50 39.75 -4.03
CA THR A 577 -7.46 41.21 -4.04
C THR A 577 -7.80 41.60 -2.62
N ALA A 578 -6.82 42.12 -1.88
CA ALA A 578 -7.06 42.77 -0.63
C ALA A 578 -8.08 43.90 -0.88
N ASN A 579 -9.30 43.69 -0.39
CA ASN A 579 -10.23 44.71 0.09
C ASN A 579 -11.40 44.06 0.82
#